data_AF-B3V5W4-F1
#
_entry.id   AF-B3V5W4-F1
#
_cell.length_a   1.000
_cell.length_b   1.000
_cell.length_c   1.000
_cell.angle_alpha   90.00
_cell.angle_beta   90.00
_cell.angle_gamma   90.00
#
_symmetry.space_group_name_H-M   'P 1'
#
loop_
_entity.id
_entity.type
_entity.pdbx_description
1 polymer ?
#
loop_
_entity_poly.entity_id
_entity_poly.type
_entity_poly.pdbx_seq_one_letter_code
_entity_poly.pdbx_strand_id
1 'polypeptide(L)' 'MKLFLDFDLCDECNSFITDLTTEESIVADDIIRNDLSVKFMRHLTYNHSEVIQAIIKEVKIQQRKPEFDLYK' A
#
# COMPACT_ATOMS: atom_id res chain seq x y z
N MET A 1 -7.37 -8.37 -1.65
CA MET A 1 -6.67 -8.48 -0.34
C MET A 1 -6.66 -7.09 0.30
N LYS A 2 -6.94 -6.95 1.60
CA LYS A 2 -6.84 -5.65 2.30
C LYS A 2 -5.69 -5.72 3.30
N LEU A 3 -4.66 -4.90 3.09
CA LEU A 3 -3.55 -4.72 4.03
C LEU A 3 -3.91 -3.55 4.95
N PHE A 4 -3.85 -3.78 6.25
CA PHE A 4 -4.01 -2.74 7.26
C PHE A 4 -2.62 -2.36 7.73
N LEU A 5 -2.22 -1.13 7.41
CA LEU A 5 -0.95 -0.56 7.81
C LEU A 5 -1.23 0.40 8.96
N ASP A 6 -0.65 0.12 10.12
CA ASP A 6 -0.69 1.00 11.29
C ASP A 6 0.65 1.75 11.32
N PHE A 7 0.66 2.98 10.82
CA PHE A 7 1.83 3.86 10.80
C PHE A 7 1.39 5.32 10.84
N ASP A 8 2.26 6.20 11.35
CA ASP A 8 1.99 7.63 11.42
C ASP A 8 2.19 8.28 10.04
N LEU A 9 1.15 8.96 9.56
CA LEU A 9 1.17 9.60 8.25
C LEU A 9 1.93 10.92 8.33
N CYS A 10 3.07 11.01 7.63
CA CYS A 10 3.76 12.29 7.46
C CYS A 10 2.95 13.23 6.54
N ASP A 11 3.31 14.52 6.52
CA ASP A 11 2.64 15.52 5.70
C ASP A 11 2.64 15.16 4.19
N GLU A 12 3.73 14.58 3.69
CA GLU A 12 3.82 14.11 2.30
C GLU A 12 2.86 12.94 2.02
N CYS A 13 2.76 11.98 2.95
CA CYS A 13 1.81 10.88 2.83
C CYS A 13 0.36 11.40 2.77
N ASN A 14 0.02 12.36 3.63
CA ASN A 14 -1.30 13.00 3.61
C ASN A 14 -1.57 13.73 2.30
N SER A 15 -0.56 14.41 1.75
CA SER A 15 -0.67 15.06 0.44
C SER A 15 -0.95 14.04 -0.68
N PHE A 16 -0.21 12.92 -0.72
CA PHE A 16 -0.43 11.87 -1.72
C PHE A 16 -1.81 11.21 -1.58
N ILE A 17 -2.26 10.94 -0.35
CA ILE A 17 -3.60 10.37 -0.12
C ILE A 17 -4.67 11.34 -0.58
N THR A 18 -4.53 12.63 -0.30
CA THR A 18 -5.44 13.67 -0.77
C THR A 18 -5.49 13.67 -2.30
N ASP A 19 -4.34 13.69 -2.97
CA ASP A 19 -4.23 13.67 -4.43
C ASP A 19 -4.85 12.41 -5.06
N LEU A 20 -4.77 11.26 -4.39
CA LEU A 20 -5.34 9.99 -4.84
C LEU A 20 -6.83 9.84 -4.51
N THR A 21 -7.39 10.64 -3.59
CA THR A 21 -8.79 10.56 -3.15
C THR A 21 -9.66 11.70 -3.66
N THR A 22 -9.08 12.71 -4.31
CA THR A 22 -9.84 13.76 -5.00
C THR A 22 -10.73 13.16 -6.10
N GLU A 23 -11.93 13.73 -6.27
CA GLU A 23 -12.91 13.31 -7.29
C GLU A 23 -12.29 13.27 -8.71
N GLU A 24 -11.39 14.20 -9.00
CA GLU A 24 -10.64 14.26 -10.26
C GLU A 24 -9.71 13.05 -10.47
N SER A 25 -9.11 12.52 -9.39
CA SER A 25 -8.19 11.37 -9.42
C SER A 25 -8.92 10.03 -9.49
N ILE A 26 -10.15 9.99 -8.97
CA ILE A 26 -11.05 8.83 -9.06
C ILE A 26 -11.58 8.66 -10.49
N VAL A 27 -11.78 9.78 -11.20
CA VAL A 27 -12.23 9.82 -12.61
C VAL A 27 -11.04 9.89 -13.58
N ALA A 28 -9.82 10.16 -13.08
CA ALA A 28 -8.61 10.24 -13.88
C ALA A 28 -8.27 8.90 -14.56
N ASP A 29 -7.64 9.02 -15.72
CA ASP A 29 -7.14 7.91 -16.51
C ASP A 29 -6.22 7.01 -15.67
N ASP A 30 -6.36 5.68 -15.80
CA ASP A 30 -5.62 4.69 -15.01
C ASP A 30 -4.10 4.91 -15.06
N ILE A 31 -3.58 5.50 -16.15
CA ILE A 31 -2.17 5.85 -16.29
C ILE A 31 -1.73 6.91 -15.26
N ILE A 32 -2.53 7.96 -15.07
CA ILE A 32 -2.21 9.07 -14.17
C ILE A 32 -2.31 8.62 -12.71
N ARG A 33 -3.38 7.87 -12.39
CA ARG A 33 -3.57 7.30 -11.06
C ARG A 33 -2.46 6.31 -10.69
N ASN A 34 -2.00 5.52 -11.66
CA ASN A 34 -0.89 4.59 -11.44
C ASN A 34 0.44 5.33 -11.21
N ASP A 35 0.73 6.40 -11.95
CA ASP A 35 1.93 7.21 -11.71
C ASP A 35 1.96 7.82 -10.29
N LEU A 36 0.84 8.38 -9.84
CA LEU A 36 0.70 8.90 -8.47
C LEU A 36 0.84 7.79 -7.42
N SER A 37 0.25 6.62 -7.68
CA SER A 37 0.36 5.46 -6.79
C SER A 37 1.80 4.95 -6.67
N VAL A 38 2.55 4.92 -7.78
CA VAL A 38 3.97 4.53 -7.79
C VAL A 38 4.82 5.53 -7.00
N LYS A 39 4.55 6.84 -7.15
CA LYS A 39 5.24 7.87 -6.36
C LYS A 39 4.97 7.71 -4.87
N PHE A 40 3.72 7.48 -4.48
CA PHE A 40 3.33 7.22 -3.10
C PHE A 40 4.02 5.96 -2.54
N MET A 41 4.02 4.85 -3.28
CA MET A 41 4.71 3.62 -2.87
C MET A 41 6.22 3.83 -2.70
N ARG A 42 6.87 4.60 -3.59
CA ARG A 42 8.29 4.95 -3.45
C ARG A 42 8.54 5.74 -2.17
N HIS A 43 7.72 6.75 -1.87
CA HIS A 43 7.84 7.53 -0.64
C HIS A 43 7.72 6.62 0.60
N LEU A 44 6.74 5.70 0.62
CA LEU A 44 6.60 4.71 1.69
C LEU A 44 7.85 3.81 1.81
N THR A 45 8.38 3.32 0.69
CA THR A 45 9.51 2.38 0.70
C THR A 45 10.82 2.99 1.18
N TYR A 46 11.05 4.28 0.91
CA TYR A 46 12.31 4.95 1.27
C TYR A 46 12.24 5.65 2.62
N ASN A 47 11.09 6.20 3.00
CA ASN A 47 10.98 7.02 4.22
C ASN A 47 10.32 6.28 5.38
N HIS A 48 9.48 5.28 5.12
CA HIS A 48 8.74 4.55 6.14
C HIS A 48 9.18 3.08 6.21
N SER A 49 10.36 2.86 6.81
CA SER A 49 10.88 1.50 6.99
C SER A 49 9.95 0.60 7.82
N GLU A 50 9.15 1.17 8.72
CA GLU A 50 8.10 0.50 9.50
C GLU A 50 7.01 -0.12 8.61
N VAL A 51 6.60 0.60 7.55
CA VAL A 51 5.60 0.13 6.58
C VAL A 51 6.14 -1.08 5.83
N ILE A 52 7.41 -1.04 5.41
CA ILE A 52 8.05 -2.15 4.71
C ILE A 52 8.21 -3.36 5.63
N GLN A 53 8.58 -3.16 6.89
CA GLN A 53 8.65 -4.25 7.86
C GLN A 53 7.27 -4.87 8.13
N ALA A 54 6.21 -4.05 8.24
CA ALA A 54 4.84 -4.53 8.39
C ALA A 54 4.38 -5.34 7.16
N ILE A 55 4.65 -4.84 5.94
CA ILE A 55 4.35 -5.55 4.70
C ILE A 55 5.09 -6.89 4.64
N ILE A 56 6.40 -6.90 4.94
CA ILE A 56 7.20 -8.12 4.93
C ILE A 56 6.68 -9.11 5.97
N LYS A 57 6.32 -8.65 7.16
CA LYS A 57 5.79 -9.51 8.23
C LYS A 57 4.45 -10.11 7.82
N GLU A 58 3.53 -9.31 7.29
CA GLU A 58 2.23 -9.77 6.78
C GLU A 58 2.42 -10.77 5.63
N VAL A 59 3.24 -10.45 4.62
CA VAL A 59 3.53 -11.36 3.49
C VAL A 59 4.17 -12.67 3.95
N LYS A 60 5.08 -12.63 4.93
CA LYS A 60 5.66 -13.85 5.54
C LYS A 60 4.64 -14.66 6.33
N ILE A 61 3.71 -14.01 7.03
CA ILE A 61 2.59 -14.69 7.71
C ILE A 61 1.68 -15.37 6.68
N GLN A 62 1.40 -14.72 5.55
CA GLN A 62 0.59 -15.29 4.47
C GLN A 62 1.27 -16.52 3.85
N GLN A 63 2.58 -16.49 3.57
CA GLN A 63 3.32 -17.68 3.10
C GLN A 63 3.33 -18.83 4.12
N ARG A 64 3.19 -18.55 5.41
CA ARG A 64 3.09 -19.56 6.47
C ARG A 64 1.69 -20.07 6.72
N LYS A 65 0.64 -19.47 6.15
CA LYS A 65 -0.66 -20.13 6.14
C LYS A 65 -0.53 -21.28 5.15
N PRO A 66 -0.54 -22.55 5.61
CA PRO A 66 -0.70 -23.63 4.65
C PRO A 66 -1.97 -23.32 3.90
N GLU A 67 -1.89 -23.27 2.57
CA GLU A 67 -3.07 -23.42 1.74
C GLU A 67 -3.78 -24.65 2.30
N PHE A 68 -5.00 -24.45 2.77
CA PHE A 68 -5.80 -25.51 3.36
C PHE A 68 -5.82 -26.65 2.33
N ASP A 69 -5.20 -27.77 2.65
CA ASP A 69 -5.04 -28.90 1.75
C ASP A 69 -6.45 -29.48 1.51
N LEU A 70 -7.11 -28.99 0.45
CA LEU A 70 -8.49 -29.34 0.08
C LEU A 70 -8.60 -30.80 -0.42
N TYR A 71 -7.53 -31.59 -0.28
CA TYR A 71 -7.43 -32.97 -0.77
C TYR A 71 -7.00 -33.97 0.31
N LYS A 72 -7.32 -33.72 1.59
CA LYS A 72 -7.23 -34.75 2.64
C LYS A 72 -8.55 -34.99 3.37
#